data_AF-A0A651HNN3-F1
#
_entry.id   AF-A0A651HNN3-F1
#
_cell.length_a   1.000
_cell.length_b   1.000
_cell.length_c   1.000
_cell.angle_alpha   90.00
_cell.angle_beta   90.00
_cell.angle_gamma   90.00
#
_symmetry.space_group_name_H-M   'P 1'
#
loop_
_entity.id
_entity.type
_entity.pdbx_description
1 polymer ?
#
loop_
_entity_poly.entity_id
_entity_poly.type
_entity_poly.pdbx_seq_one_letter_code
_entity_poly.pdbx_strand_id
1 'polypeptide(L)'
;PALQAFFGDAGYIRSGVSMYPPFTSALILRIRDGLAMDQGTVIDWGVWNPDEEEFVGRMGVFRKYLASMPRRSRFAVLHGFPYTHHLAGISLWNLPEKVERYRWVEFYWFNTDTVGHIWGEASQRENLRLFDRYFGGMASNLDPEVQVVVYADHGMSFGPVLDYDGEVSRFLEGRAVFYAYPNIYLEPGQDPATVAQALVQETWQEFAFFRASEGDGVVEGFDPAGRRLRFHRIGDPSSDEVRIRYTWFEGAGGDHPECPGPGCGHEDPLGYHELGYRGEALTPEEWLDLTHRHRFPYAPVRILELFRNPRVGDVVTVLNAGPKAGPWVLEGNHHGLTRSDMAVPVLVRGETLAPLRGRTHLPVEELGAYLPEAGFNGQEPGRDIHQGGAWMSSAEVALSPLYRTRVGAEVVGAWDRAEPRRGRGWVGWDVASGYVSRFWIGAGAVRDTDGTRPLVRGDLEMRVRRVGARVGVSSDESTRLDLFVRAAGNLDVQLRNFGEVGVGFRY
;
A
#
# COMPACT_ATOMS: atom_id res chain seq x y z
N PRO A 1 0.40 16.90 14.72
CA PRO A 1 -0.38 17.30 15.91
C PRO A 1 -1.74 16.61 16.00
N ALA A 2 -2.48 16.55 14.89
CA ALA A 2 -3.78 15.90 14.85
C ALA A 2 -3.68 14.39 15.14
N LEU A 3 -2.69 13.70 14.57
CA LEU A 3 -2.43 12.29 14.86
C LEU A 3 -2.20 12.08 16.36
N GLN A 4 -1.29 12.85 16.97
CA GLN A 4 -1.01 12.78 18.41
C GLN A 4 -2.27 13.00 19.25
N ALA A 5 -3.07 14.03 18.94
CA ALA A 5 -4.29 14.33 19.69
C ALA A 5 -5.35 13.23 19.56
N PHE A 6 -5.40 12.54 18.42
CA PHE A 6 -6.40 11.52 18.13
C PHE A 6 -6.06 10.14 18.70
N PHE A 7 -4.79 9.74 18.60
CA PHE A 7 -4.33 8.41 19.03
C PHE A 7 -3.79 8.40 20.48
N GLY A 8 -3.22 9.51 20.94
CA GLY A 8 -2.49 9.57 22.20
C GLY A 8 -1.24 8.67 22.22
N ASP A 9 -0.48 8.73 23.31
CA ASP A 9 0.77 7.95 23.43
C ASP A 9 0.52 6.44 23.48
N ALA A 10 -0.57 6.00 24.12
CA ALA A 10 -0.90 4.58 24.24
C ALA A 10 -1.34 3.95 22.90
N GLY A 11 -1.80 4.77 21.95
CA GLY A 11 -2.13 4.33 20.60
C GLY A 11 -0.94 4.33 19.64
N TYR A 12 0.25 4.73 20.09
CA TYR A 12 1.43 4.88 19.24
C TYR A 12 2.46 3.78 19.49
N ILE A 13 2.67 2.97 18.47
CA ILE A 13 3.69 1.92 18.43
C ILE A 13 4.85 2.47 17.59
N ARG A 14 5.98 2.70 18.27
CA ARG A 14 7.12 3.47 17.73
C ARG A 14 7.93 2.71 16.68
N SER A 15 7.98 1.39 16.80
CA SER A 15 8.78 0.53 15.93
C SER A 15 7.93 -0.61 15.37
N GLY A 16 7.02 -0.30 14.43
CA GLY A 16 6.58 -1.32 13.48
C GLY A 16 7.76 -1.71 12.61
N VAL A 17 8.13 -2.98 12.54
CA VAL A 17 9.22 -3.45 11.67
C VAL A 17 8.62 -4.10 10.42
N SER A 18 8.83 -3.47 9.27
CA SER A 18 8.34 -3.95 7.98
C SER A 18 9.02 -5.26 7.57
N MET A 19 8.55 -5.83 6.47
CA MET A 19 9.14 -6.99 5.81
C MET A 19 10.35 -6.60 4.96
N TYR A 20 11.22 -7.57 4.62
CA TYR A 20 12.30 -7.36 3.66
C TYR A 20 12.05 -8.18 2.39
N PRO A 21 12.19 -7.58 1.18
CA PRO A 21 12.36 -6.15 0.95
C PRO A 21 11.11 -5.35 1.33
N PRO A 22 11.25 -4.09 1.79
CA PRO A 22 10.14 -3.30 2.32
C PRO A 22 9.38 -2.62 1.16
N PHE A 23 8.81 -3.40 0.25
CA PHE A 23 8.08 -2.89 -0.90
C PHE A 23 6.57 -2.81 -0.68
N THR A 24 5.98 -1.69 -1.10
CA THR A 24 4.53 -1.43 -1.08
C THR A 24 3.68 -2.59 -1.60
N SER A 25 4.02 -3.13 -2.77
CA SER A 25 3.26 -4.20 -3.41
C SER A 25 3.29 -5.50 -2.59
N ALA A 26 4.43 -5.80 -1.98
CA ALA A 26 4.66 -7.02 -1.23
C ALA A 26 3.97 -6.99 0.14
N LEU A 27 4.06 -5.87 0.87
CA LEU A 27 3.45 -5.76 2.20
C LEU A 27 1.94 -5.58 2.14
N ILE A 28 1.41 -4.71 1.27
CA ILE A 28 -0.02 -4.43 1.22
C ILE A 28 -0.81 -5.68 0.86
N LEU A 29 -0.32 -6.51 -0.07
CA LEU A 29 -0.98 -7.78 -0.39
C LEU A 29 -1.01 -8.71 0.83
N ARG A 30 0.09 -8.80 1.57
CA ARG A 30 0.22 -9.70 2.72
C ARG A 30 -0.63 -9.32 3.92
N ILE A 31 -0.62 -8.05 4.32
CA ILE A 31 -1.47 -7.57 5.42
C ILE A 31 -2.93 -7.90 5.16
N ARG A 32 -3.34 -7.87 3.89
CA ARG A 32 -4.73 -8.05 3.48
C ARG A 32 -5.14 -9.51 3.39
N ASP A 33 -4.22 -10.36 2.95
CA ASP A 33 -4.43 -11.80 2.84
C ASP A 33 -4.06 -12.55 4.14
N GLY A 34 -3.49 -11.86 5.13
CA GLY A 34 -2.98 -12.46 6.37
C GLY A 34 -1.82 -13.44 6.13
N LEU A 35 -1.09 -13.26 5.03
CA LEU A 35 -0.07 -14.22 4.58
C LEU A 35 1.31 -13.85 5.10
N ALA A 36 2.05 -14.88 5.50
CA ALA A 36 3.46 -14.76 5.85
C ALA A 36 4.34 -14.55 4.60
N MET A 37 5.62 -14.23 4.84
CA MET A 37 6.60 -13.96 3.77
C MET A 37 6.77 -15.13 2.79
N ASP A 38 6.78 -16.35 3.29
CA ASP A 38 6.98 -17.59 2.54
C ASP A 38 5.75 -18.02 1.72
N GLN A 39 4.57 -17.50 2.05
CA GLN A 39 3.30 -17.80 1.37
C GLN A 39 2.94 -16.80 0.27
N GLY A 40 3.49 -15.58 0.33
CA GLY A 40 3.17 -14.51 -0.60
C GLY A 40 3.63 -14.80 -2.04
N THR A 41 2.76 -14.54 -3.01
CA THR A 41 3.07 -14.70 -4.45
C THR A 41 3.78 -13.49 -5.07
N VAL A 42 3.90 -12.39 -4.33
CA VAL A 42 4.64 -11.19 -4.71
C VAL A 42 5.70 -10.94 -3.65
N ILE A 43 6.97 -11.03 -4.04
CA ILE A 43 8.11 -10.73 -3.17
C ILE A 43 8.81 -9.42 -3.55
N ASP A 44 8.56 -8.92 -4.76
CA ASP A 44 9.10 -7.67 -5.31
C ASP A 44 8.27 -7.23 -6.56
N TRP A 45 8.61 -6.08 -7.15
CA TRP A 45 8.25 -5.59 -8.48
C TRP A 45 8.71 -6.48 -9.64
N GLY A 46 9.55 -7.48 -9.44
CA GLY A 46 9.78 -8.57 -10.38
C GLY A 46 9.84 -9.91 -9.66
N VAL A 47 9.28 -10.96 -10.26
CA VAL A 47 9.32 -12.29 -9.65
C VAL A 47 9.32 -13.38 -10.72
N TRP A 48 10.10 -14.43 -10.49
CA TRP A 48 9.99 -15.68 -11.25
C TRP A 48 8.73 -16.44 -10.82
N ASN A 49 7.88 -16.80 -11.79
CA ASN A 49 6.77 -17.71 -11.57
C ASN A 49 7.20 -19.13 -11.94
N PRO A 50 7.50 -20.01 -10.96
CA PRO A 50 7.91 -21.37 -11.25
C PRO A 50 6.78 -22.21 -11.87
N ASP A 51 5.51 -21.88 -11.59
CA ASP A 51 4.35 -22.64 -12.07
C ASP A 51 4.12 -22.46 -13.58
N GLU A 52 4.47 -21.29 -14.10
CA GLU A 52 4.29 -20.90 -15.50
C GLU A 52 5.62 -20.81 -16.27
N GLU A 53 6.74 -21.08 -15.58
CA GLU A 53 8.11 -20.89 -16.08
C GLU A 53 8.32 -19.52 -16.75
N GLU A 54 7.69 -18.47 -16.19
CA GLU A 54 7.75 -17.11 -16.74
C GLU A 54 8.10 -16.06 -15.70
N PHE A 55 8.70 -14.96 -16.18
CA PHE A 55 8.98 -13.79 -15.36
C PHE A 55 7.81 -12.82 -15.37
N VAL A 56 7.30 -12.50 -14.19
CA VAL A 56 6.31 -11.44 -14.02
C VAL A 56 7.05 -10.15 -13.72
N GLY A 57 7.16 -9.28 -14.72
CA GLY A 57 7.78 -7.96 -14.57
C GLY A 57 6.91 -6.94 -13.82
N ARG A 58 7.48 -5.74 -13.62
CA ARG A 58 6.87 -4.61 -12.86
C ARG A 58 5.42 -4.31 -13.21
N MET A 59 5.07 -4.33 -14.49
CA MET A 59 3.69 -4.05 -14.92
C MET A 59 2.72 -5.16 -14.52
N GLY A 60 3.15 -6.43 -14.54
CA GLY A 60 2.35 -7.56 -14.07
C GLY A 60 2.10 -7.48 -12.57
N VAL A 61 3.16 -7.24 -11.79
CA VAL A 61 3.06 -7.03 -10.33
C VAL A 61 2.18 -5.82 -10.01
N PHE A 62 2.37 -4.70 -10.70
CA PHE A 62 1.56 -3.49 -10.48
C PHE A 62 0.07 -3.73 -10.76
N ARG A 63 -0.28 -4.47 -11.82
CA ARG A 63 -1.67 -4.84 -12.11
C ARG A 63 -2.27 -5.70 -11.01
N LYS A 64 -1.52 -6.69 -10.52
CA LYS A 64 -1.94 -7.56 -9.41
C LYS A 64 -2.16 -6.76 -8.12
N TYR A 65 -1.21 -5.89 -7.80
CA TYR A 65 -1.32 -4.93 -6.69
C TYR A 65 -2.59 -4.08 -6.82
N LEU A 66 -2.79 -3.39 -7.95
CA LEU A 66 -3.96 -2.53 -8.17
C LEU A 66 -5.29 -3.31 -8.15
N ALA A 67 -5.29 -4.53 -8.68
CA ALA A 67 -6.46 -5.41 -8.67
C ALA A 67 -6.84 -5.82 -7.25
N SER A 68 -5.86 -6.02 -6.37
CA SER A 68 -6.12 -6.31 -4.96
C SER A 68 -6.79 -5.15 -4.26
N MET A 69 -6.38 -3.91 -4.52
CA MET A 69 -6.87 -2.73 -3.79
C MET A 69 -8.39 -2.58 -3.91
N PRO A 70 -9.09 -2.13 -2.85
CA PRO A 70 -10.52 -1.90 -2.94
C PRO A 70 -10.78 -0.86 -4.01
N ARG A 71 -11.86 -1.05 -4.77
CA ARG A 71 -12.17 -0.21 -5.94
C ARG A 71 -12.08 1.29 -5.67
N ARG A 72 -12.56 1.73 -4.50
CA ARG A 72 -12.57 3.16 -4.09
C ARG A 72 -11.19 3.72 -3.82
N SER A 73 -10.28 2.86 -3.40
CA SER A 73 -8.92 3.22 -3.00
C SER A 73 -7.98 3.26 -4.20
N ARG A 74 -8.34 2.65 -5.34
CA ARG A 74 -7.53 2.65 -6.57
C ARG A 74 -7.25 4.07 -7.10
N PHE A 75 -8.17 5.01 -6.91
CA PHE A 75 -7.94 6.42 -7.28
C PHE A 75 -6.83 7.07 -6.45
N ALA A 76 -6.50 6.54 -5.26
CA ALA A 76 -5.39 7.05 -4.47
C ALA A 76 -4.06 6.98 -5.24
N VAL A 77 -3.88 6.00 -6.13
CA VAL A 77 -2.68 5.93 -7.00
C VAL A 77 -2.58 7.17 -7.89
N LEU A 78 -3.68 7.59 -8.52
CA LEU A 78 -3.72 8.81 -9.32
C LEU A 78 -3.53 10.08 -8.47
N HIS A 79 -4.00 10.05 -7.22
CA HIS A 79 -3.79 11.14 -6.27
C HIS A 79 -2.39 11.11 -5.61
N GLY A 80 -1.60 10.06 -5.85
CA GLY A 80 -0.22 9.96 -5.38
C GLY A 80 0.74 10.83 -6.19
N PHE A 81 0.36 11.20 -7.42
CA PHE A 81 1.17 12.09 -8.24
C PHE A 81 1.24 13.50 -7.66
N PRO A 82 2.35 14.22 -7.91
CA PRO A 82 2.44 15.63 -7.58
C PRO A 82 1.29 16.45 -8.18
N TYR A 83 0.91 17.53 -7.49
CA TYR A 83 -0.23 18.41 -7.80
C TYR A 83 -1.63 17.80 -7.63
N THR A 84 -1.83 16.49 -7.81
CA THR A 84 -3.14 15.85 -7.61
C THR A 84 -3.39 15.43 -6.16
N HIS A 85 -2.36 15.44 -5.32
CA HIS A 85 -2.43 15.01 -3.92
C HIS A 85 -3.40 15.77 -3.02
N HIS A 86 -3.75 17.02 -3.35
CA HIS A 86 -4.84 17.71 -2.64
C HIS A 86 -6.17 16.97 -2.79
N LEU A 87 -6.38 16.24 -3.90
CA LEU A 87 -7.55 15.37 -4.08
C LEU A 87 -7.49 14.15 -3.14
N ALA A 88 -6.30 13.67 -2.77
CA ALA A 88 -6.14 12.64 -1.72
C ALA A 88 -6.57 13.22 -0.35
N GLY A 89 -6.14 14.43 -0.02
CA GLY A 89 -6.56 15.12 1.21
C GLY A 89 -8.07 15.34 1.29
N ILE A 90 -8.66 15.79 0.19
CA ILE A 90 -10.12 15.96 0.08
C ILE A 90 -10.84 14.61 0.15
N SER A 91 -10.26 13.55 -0.42
CA SER A 91 -10.76 12.17 -0.30
C SER A 91 -10.79 11.70 1.15
N LEU A 92 -9.77 12.05 1.94
CA LEU A 92 -9.69 11.73 3.36
C LEU A 92 -10.85 12.35 4.15
N TRP A 93 -11.27 13.58 3.82
CA TRP A 93 -12.40 14.22 4.50
C TRP A 93 -13.76 13.57 4.27
N ASN A 94 -13.88 12.71 3.26
CA ASN A 94 -15.10 11.97 3.01
C ASN A 94 -15.17 10.66 3.79
N LEU A 95 -14.07 10.19 4.40
CA LEU A 95 -14.06 8.89 5.07
C LEU A 95 -15.15 8.71 6.13
N PRO A 96 -15.55 9.70 6.95
CA PRO A 96 -16.60 9.50 7.94
C PRO A 96 -17.93 9.01 7.33
N GLU A 97 -18.42 9.68 6.27
CA GLU A 97 -19.62 9.25 5.53
C GLU A 97 -19.42 7.87 4.87
N LYS A 98 -18.18 7.51 4.53
CA LYS A 98 -17.88 6.21 3.91
C LYS A 98 -17.91 5.10 4.95
N VAL A 99 -17.35 5.30 6.14
CA VAL A 99 -17.34 4.28 7.20
C VAL A 99 -18.76 3.98 7.69
N GLU A 100 -19.66 4.95 7.71
CA GLU A 100 -21.09 4.69 8.00
C GLU A 100 -21.75 3.78 6.96
N ARG A 101 -21.28 3.87 5.71
CA ARG A 101 -21.87 3.18 4.57
C ARG A 101 -21.22 1.85 4.22
N TYR A 102 -19.92 1.73 4.49
CA TYR A 102 -19.11 0.56 4.25
C TYR A 102 -18.58 0.09 5.58
N ARG A 103 -18.75 -1.19 5.89
CA ARG A 103 -18.24 -1.79 7.13
C ARG A 103 -16.73 -1.56 7.32
N TRP A 104 -15.99 -1.45 6.22
CA TRP A 104 -14.56 -1.22 6.21
C TRP A 104 -14.15 -0.25 5.11
N VAL A 105 -13.14 0.59 5.40
CA VAL A 105 -12.62 1.58 4.46
C VAL A 105 -11.11 1.61 4.55
N GLU A 106 -10.44 1.35 3.42
CA GLU A 106 -8.98 1.38 3.31
C GLU A 106 -8.54 2.57 2.47
N PHE A 107 -7.73 3.46 3.03
CA PHE A 107 -7.30 4.67 2.37
C PHE A 107 -5.78 4.71 2.25
N TYR A 108 -5.26 5.05 1.07
CA TYR A 108 -3.82 5.14 0.82
C TYR A 108 -3.38 6.58 0.60
N TRP A 109 -2.23 6.92 1.17
CA TRP A 109 -1.57 8.20 1.00
C TRP A 109 -0.19 7.99 0.34
N PHE A 110 -0.14 7.80 -0.98
CA PHE A 110 1.11 7.53 -1.70
C PHE A 110 2.02 8.74 -1.86
N ASN A 111 1.46 9.94 -1.75
CA ASN A 111 2.19 11.16 -2.13
C ASN A 111 3.45 11.39 -1.27
N THR A 112 3.46 10.96 0.00
CA THR A 112 4.66 11.08 0.86
C THR A 112 5.85 10.33 0.28
N ASP A 113 5.63 9.11 -0.20
CA ASP A 113 6.64 8.30 -0.84
C ASP A 113 7.10 8.93 -2.17
N THR A 114 6.12 9.27 -3.02
CA THR A 114 6.38 9.86 -4.34
C THR A 114 7.21 11.16 -4.26
N VAL A 115 6.88 12.08 -3.35
CA VAL A 115 7.66 13.32 -3.20
C VAL A 115 9.01 13.08 -2.51
N GLY A 116 9.13 12.04 -1.68
CA GLY A 116 10.39 11.65 -1.08
C GLY A 116 11.39 11.17 -2.14
N HIS A 117 10.93 10.32 -3.05
CA HIS A 117 11.74 9.87 -4.18
C HIS A 117 12.17 11.01 -5.12
N ILE A 118 11.28 11.95 -5.44
CA ILE A 118 11.53 12.99 -6.47
C ILE A 118 12.23 14.22 -5.89
N TRP A 119 11.89 14.64 -4.66
CA TRP A 119 12.29 15.94 -4.09
C TRP A 119 12.88 15.85 -2.67
N GLY A 120 13.13 14.64 -2.18
CA GLY A 120 13.92 14.42 -0.97
C GLY A 120 13.19 14.68 0.35
N GLU A 121 13.98 14.62 1.42
CA GLU A 121 13.51 14.54 2.79
C GLU A 121 12.65 15.74 3.22
N ALA A 122 13.05 16.95 2.83
CA ALA A 122 12.32 18.16 3.20
C ALA A 122 10.88 18.14 2.65
N SER A 123 10.73 17.71 1.40
CA SER A 123 9.44 17.57 0.71
C SER A 123 8.59 16.45 1.31
N GLN A 124 9.21 15.31 1.64
CA GLN A 124 8.57 14.22 2.35
C GLN A 124 8.01 14.68 3.72
N ARG A 125 8.82 15.41 4.50
CA ARG A 125 8.41 15.95 5.80
C ARG A 125 7.25 16.94 5.70
N GLU A 126 7.25 17.82 4.70
CA GLU A 126 6.10 18.71 4.48
C GLU A 126 4.84 17.95 4.08
N ASN A 127 5.00 16.86 3.32
CA ASN A 127 3.88 15.98 2.98
C ASN A 127 3.24 15.32 4.20
N LEU A 128 4.06 14.85 5.14
CA LEU A 128 3.57 14.29 6.40
C LEU A 128 2.80 15.35 7.22
N ARG A 129 3.26 16.60 7.23
CA ARG A 129 2.51 17.71 7.85
C ARG A 129 1.18 17.97 7.13
N LEU A 130 1.18 17.90 5.80
CA LEU A 130 -0.04 18.04 5.01
C LEU A 130 -1.03 16.90 5.30
N PHE A 131 -0.55 15.66 5.38
CA PHE A 131 -1.35 14.51 5.80
C PHE A 131 -1.97 14.72 7.18
N ASP A 132 -1.18 15.13 8.18
CA ASP A 132 -1.68 15.40 9.55
C ASP A 132 -2.78 16.48 9.56
N ARG A 133 -2.64 17.54 8.74
CA ARG A 133 -3.69 18.57 8.59
C ARG A 133 -4.99 17.99 8.02
N TYR A 134 -4.92 17.22 6.93
CA TYR A 134 -6.12 16.59 6.35
C TYR A 134 -6.72 15.56 7.31
N PHE A 135 -5.87 14.79 8.00
CA PHE A 135 -6.28 13.81 8.99
C PHE A 135 -7.07 14.46 10.11
N GLY A 136 -6.61 15.60 10.67
CA GLY A 136 -7.36 16.33 11.70
C GLY A 136 -8.75 16.77 11.24
N GLY A 137 -8.87 17.20 9.99
CA GLY A 137 -10.17 17.52 9.39
C GLY A 137 -11.09 16.30 9.25
N MET A 138 -10.55 15.13 8.90
CA MET A 138 -11.29 13.87 8.86
C MET A 138 -11.70 13.41 10.26
N ALA A 139 -10.74 13.33 11.17
CA ALA A 139 -10.87 12.82 12.53
C ALA A 139 -11.90 13.59 13.36
N SER A 140 -11.99 14.91 13.20
CA SER A 140 -12.98 15.75 13.89
C SER A 140 -14.44 15.46 13.52
N ASN A 141 -14.67 14.68 12.45
CA ASN A 141 -15.99 14.30 11.98
C ASN A 141 -16.21 12.79 12.03
N LEU A 142 -15.24 12.03 12.54
CA LEU A 142 -15.33 10.58 12.63
C LEU A 142 -16.04 10.18 13.92
N ASP A 143 -16.93 9.19 13.83
CA ASP A 143 -17.59 8.62 15.00
C ASP A 143 -16.52 8.05 15.99
N PRO A 144 -16.65 8.33 17.31
CA PRO A 144 -15.73 7.83 18.33
C PRO A 144 -15.55 6.31 18.37
N GLU A 145 -16.58 5.54 18.00
CA GLU A 145 -16.59 4.07 18.04
C GLU A 145 -15.84 3.44 16.86
N VAL A 146 -15.51 4.24 15.83
CA VAL A 146 -14.76 3.75 14.67
C VAL A 146 -13.35 3.34 15.08
N GLN A 147 -13.01 2.10 14.72
CA GLN A 147 -11.67 1.55 14.84
C GLN A 147 -10.78 2.13 13.73
N VAL A 148 -9.62 2.66 14.09
CA VAL A 148 -8.69 3.31 13.15
C VAL A 148 -7.29 2.72 13.34
N VAL A 149 -6.73 2.26 12.22
CA VAL A 149 -5.30 1.91 12.10
C VAL A 149 -4.69 2.85 11.06
N VAL A 150 -3.57 3.47 11.40
CA VAL A 150 -2.71 4.18 10.45
C VAL A 150 -1.31 3.58 10.56
N TYR A 151 -0.77 3.12 9.45
CA TYR A 151 0.58 2.57 9.37
C TYR A 151 1.23 3.00 8.07
N ALA A 152 2.57 3.00 8.04
CA ALA A 152 3.33 3.05 6.80
C ALA A 152 3.80 1.64 6.45
N ASP A 153 3.92 1.37 5.16
CA ASP A 153 4.45 0.12 4.64
C ASP A 153 5.97 0.04 4.75
N HIS A 154 6.65 1.17 4.55
CA HIS A 154 8.08 1.27 4.70
C HIS A 154 8.51 2.69 5.06
N GLY A 155 9.77 2.82 5.43
CA GLY A 155 10.44 4.09 5.59
C GLY A 155 11.08 4.57 4.28
N MET A 156 12.11 5.40 4.40
CA MET A 156 12.86 5.97 3.28
C MET A 156 14.24 6.44 3.76
N SER A 157 15.27 6.10 3.00
CA SER A 157 16.64 6.58 3.14
C SER A 157 16.95 7.60 2.05
N PHE A 158 17.77 8.60 2.40
CA PHE A 158 18.19 9.67 1.50
C PHE A 158 19.72 9.66 1.39
N GLY A 159 20.25 10.03 0.22
CA GLY A 159 21.70 10.00 0.00
C GLY A 159 22.10 10.33 -1.44
N PRO A 160 23.37 10.10 -1.81
CA PRO A 160 23.81 10.26 -3.19
C PRO A 160 23.12 9.24 -4.11
N VAL A 161 22.83 9.67 -5.34
CA VAL A 161 22.34 8.78 -6.40
C VAL A 161 23.46 7.85 -6.85
N LEU A 162 23.17 6.55 -6.91
CA LEU A 162 24.09 5.52 -7.36
C LEU A 162 23.66 4.98 -8.73
N ASP A 163 24.61 4.77 -9.66
CA ASP A 163 24.37 4.02 -10.91
C ASP A 163 24.31 2.52 -10.63
N TYR A 164 23.31 2.17 -9.85
CA TYR A 164 23.16 0.85 -9.28
C TYR A 164 22.77 -0.20 -10.33
N ASP A 165 21.74 0.10 -11.13
CA ASP A 165 21.24 -0.86 -12.12
C ASP A 165 22.31 -1.09 -13.21
N GLY A 166 23.01 -0.05 -13.64
CA GLY A 166 24.09 -0.18 -14.62
C GLY A 166 25.26 -1.01 -14.11
N GLU A 167 25.66 -0.84 -12.85
CA GLU A 167 26.78 -1.58 -12.25
C GLU A 167 26.44 -3.05 -11.99
N VAL A 168 25.29 -3.32 -11.36
CA VAL A 168 24.87 -4.69 -11.06
C VAL A 168 24.54 -5.45 -12.35
N SER A 169 23.89 -4.84 -13.34
CA SER A 169 23.64 -5.49 -14.62
C SER A 169 24.93 -5.86 -15.36
N ARG A 170 25.96 -5.00 -15.33
CA ARG A 170 27.29 -5.34 -15.88
C ARG A 170 27.95 -6.48 -15.12
N PHE A 171 27.86 -6.47 -13.80
CA PHE A 171 28.38 -7.57 -12.97
C PHE A 171 27.66 -8.89 -13.28
N LEU A 172 26.34 -8.87 -13.50
CA LEU A 172 25.55 -10.09 -13.70
C LEU A 172 25.59 -10.63 -15.14
N GLU A 173 26.26 -9.97 -16.08
CA GLU A 173 26.36 -10.41 -17.47
C GLU A 173 27.00 -11.81 -17.56
N GLY A 174 26.25 -12.78 -18.08
CA GLY A 174 26.66 -14.19 -18.16
C GLY A 174 26.66 -14.95 -16.84
N ARG A 175 26.17 -14.35 -15.74
CA ARG A 175 26.07 -14.96 -14.40
C ARG A 175 24.62 -15.16 -13.94
N ALA A 176 23.69 -14.35 -14.43
CA ALA A 176 22.28 -14.43 -14.06
C ALA A 176 21.37 -14.58 -15.28
N VAL A 177 20.40 -15.48 -15.16
CA VAL A 177 19.28 -15.58 -16.11
C VAL A 177 18.39 -14.36 -15.96
N PHE A 178 18.22 -13.87 -14.73
CA PHE A 178 17.37 -12.73 -14.44
C PHE A 178 17.76 -11.99 -13.17
N TYR A 179 17.42 -10.71 -13.15
CA TYR A 179 17.66 -9.84 -12.03
C TYR A 179 16.50 -8.87 -11.83
N ALA A 180 15.92 -8.88 -10.63
CA ALA A 180 14.96 -7.91 -10.14
C ALA A 180 15.24 -7.65 -8.67
N TYR A 181 15.82 -6.48 -8.38
CA TYR A 181 16.28 -6.16 -7.03
C TYR A 181 15.21 -6.43 -5.95
N PRO A 182 15.53 -7.15 -4.86
CA PRO A 182 16.86 -7.60 -4.47
C PRO A 182 17.28 -8.98 -5.00
N ASN A 183 16.41 -9.65 -5.76
CA ASN A 183 16.56 -11.05 -6.17
C ASN A 183 17.41 -11.20 -7.45
N ILE A 184 18.38 -12.10 -7.38
CA ILE A 184 19.19 -12.55 -8.51
C ILE A 184 18.92 -14.03 -8.74
N TYR A 185 18.57 -14.40 -9.97
CA TYR A 185 18.36 -15.78 -10.40
C TYR A 185 19.53 -16.17 -11.29
N LEU A 186 20.35 -17.10 -10.82
CA LEU A 186 21.65 -17.41 -11.41
C LEU A 186 21.53 -18.34 -12.61
N GLU A 187 22.50 -18.24 -13.51
CA GLU A 187 22.70 -19.23 -14.58
C GLU A 187 23.02 -20.60 -13.98
N PRO A 188 22.54 -21.71 -14.60
CA PRO A 188 22.87 -23.05 -14.13
C PRO A 188 24.39 -23.28 -14.01
N GLY A 189 24.82 -23.79 -12.86
CA GLY A 189 26.23 -24.09 -12.57
C GLY A 189 27.01 -22.94 -11.93
N GLN A 190 26.43 -21.75 -11.78
CA GLN A 190 26.99 -20.73 -10.91
C GLN A 190 26.86 -21.15 -9.44
N ASP A 191 27.89 -20.82 -8.64
CA ASP A 191 27.85 -21.01 -7.19
C ASP A 191 27.33 -19.73 -6.50
N PRO A 192 26.19 -19.78 -5.80
CA PRO A 192 25.63 -18.62 -5.10
C PRO A 192 26.59 -17.96 -4.11
N ALA A 193 27.42 -18.75 -3.42
CA ALA A 193 28.37 -18.23 -2.45
C ALA A 193 29.46 -17.38 -3.12
N THR A 194 30.07 -17.90 -4.19
CA THR A 194 31.06 -17.19 -5.01
C THR A 194 30.47 -15.90 -5.61
N VAL A 195 29.25 -15.96 -6.15
CA VAL A 195 28.60 -14.79 -6.74
C VAL A 195 28.25 -13.74 -5.67
N ALA A 196 27.71 -14.14 -4.53
CA ALA A 196 27.37 -13.24 -3.43
C ALA A 196 28.61 -12.50 -2.88
N GLN A 197 29.72 -13.22 -2.70
CA GLN A 197 30.97 -12.64 -2.22
C GLN A 197 31.56 -11.63 -3.22
N ALA A 198 31.65 -12.01 -4.50
CA ALA A 198 32.16 -11.11 -5.53
C ALA A 198 31.27 -9.87 -5.68
N LEU A 199 29.94 -10.03 -5.55
CA LEU A 199 29.00 -8.94 -5.69
C LEU A 199 29.22 -7.84 -4.64
N VAL A 200 29.37 -8.19 -3.36
CA VAL A 200 29.59 -7.18 -2.29
C VAL A 200 30.99 -6.55 -2.32
N GLN A 201 31.94 -7.19 -3.01
CA GLN A 201 33.32 -6.68 -3.17
C GLN A 201 33.49 -5.80 -4.41
N GLU A 202 32.76 -6.11 -5.47
CA GLU A 202 32.88 -5.43 -6.77
C GLU A 202 31.81 -4.36 -6.99
N THR A 203 30.79 -4.28 -6.13
CA THR A 203 29.68 -3.35 -6.29
C THR A 203 29.28 -2.64 -5.00
N TRP A 204 28.32 -1.70 -5.08
CA TRP A 204 27.79 -0.94 -3.93
C TRP A 204 26.96 -1.75 -2.92
N GLN A 205 26.81 -3.07 -3.05
CA GLN A 205 26.02 -3.84 -2.08
C GLN A 205 26.69 -3.91 -0.73
N GLU A 206 25.90 -3.67 0.32
CA GLU A 206 26.36 -3.85 1.70
C GLU A 206 26.19 -5.28 2.18
N PHE A 207 25.24 -6.03 1.61
CA PHE A 207 25.13 -7.45 1.88
C PHE A 207 24.63 -8.21 0.65
N ALA A 208 25.05 -9.47 0.55
CA ALA A 208 24.47 -10.44 -0.37
C ALA A 208 24.29 -11.76 0.37
N PHE A 209 23.06 -12.27 0.38
CA PHE A 209 22.65 -13.48 1.09
C PHE A 209 22.27 -14.59 0.10
N PHE A 210 22.41 -15.84 0.50
CA PHE A 210 22.06 -17.04 -0.27
C PHE A 210 21.72 -18.20 0.67
N ARG A 211 20.99 -19.20 0.15
CA ARG A 211 20.70 -20.43 0.91
C ARG A 211 21.96 -21.29 0.97
N ALA A 212 22.40 -21.68 2.17
CA ALA A 212 23.56 -22.54 2.31
C ALA A 212 23.24 -23.97 1.83
N SER A 213 24.26 -24.68 1.34
CA SER A 213 24.14 -26.07 0.91
C SER A 213 23.97 -27.06 2.07
N GLU A 214 24.39 -26.68 3.28
CA GLU A 214 24.45 -27.55 4.47
C GLU A 214 23.15 -27.62 5.30
N GLY A 215 21.99 -27.69 4.64
CA GLY A 215 20.72 -28.05 5.26
C GLY A 215 19.64 -26.97 5.27
N ASP A 216 18.39 -27.43 5.34
CA ASP A 216 17.21 -26.57 5.36
C ASP A 216 17.24 -25.60 6.55
N GLY A 217 16.98 -24.32 6.30
CA GLY A 217 16.92 -23.29 7.34
C GLY A 217 18.24 -22.59 7.66
N VAL A 218 19.28 -22.78 6.85
CA VAL A 218 20.53 -22.00 6.92
C VAL A 218 20.61 -21.02 5.76
N VAL A 219 20.74 -19.73 6.10
CA VAL A 219 21.05 -18.67 5.15
C VAL A 219 22.40 -18.08 5.52
N GLU A 220 23.22 -17.83 4.51
CA GLU A 220 24.51 -17.18 4.67
C GLU A 220 24.57 -15.93 3.83
N GLY A 221 25.57 -15.10 4.10
CA GLY A 221 25.84 -13.95 3.26
C GLY A 221 27.21 -13.38 3.50
N PHE A 222 27.53 -12.36 2.73
CA PHE A 222 28.79 -11.63 2.82
C PHE A 222 28.54 -10.14 2.95
N ASP A 223 29.51 -9.44 3.53
CA ASP A 223 29.62 -7.98 3.53
C ASP A 223 30.82 -7.51 2.69
N PRO A 224 31.03 -6.20 2.48
CA PRO A 224 32.13 -5.68 1.67
C PRO A 224 33.53 -6.02 2.20
N ALA A 225 33.66 -6.29 3.50
CA ALA A 225 34.91 -6.74 4.10
C ALA A 225 35.20 -8.23 3.84
N GLY A 226 34.28 -8.95 3.18
CA GLY A 226 34.37 -10.38 2.93
C GLY A 226 34.08 -11.24 4.16
N ARG A 227 33.49 -10.66 5.22
CA ARG A 227 33.05 -11.39 6.40
C ARG A 227 31.82 -12.22 6.04
N ARG A 228 31.79 -13.48 6.45
CA ARG A 228 30.65 -14.39 6.22
C ARG A 228 29.68 -14.29 7.38
N LEU A 229 28.43 -13.97 7.10
CA LEU A 229 27.32 -13.98 8.04
C LEU A 229 26.56 -15.30 7.88
N ARG A 230 26.04 -15.85 8.98
CA ARG A 230 25.21 -17.05 8.98
C ARG A 230 24.01 -16.87 9.90
N PHE A 231 22.82 -17.10 9.36
CA PHE A 231 21.57 -17.20 10.09
C PHE A 231 21.11 -18.65 10.04
N HIS A 232 20.98 -19.28 11.20
CA HIS A 232 20.59 -20.67 11.33
C HIS A 232 19.30 -20.77 12.13
N ARG A 233 18.27 -21.32 11.48
CA ARG A 233 17.02 -21.68 12.11
C ARG A 233 17.16 -23.03 12.82
N ILE A 234 16.92 -23.03 14.12
CA ILE A 234 17.04 -24.18 15.02
C ILE A 234 15.64 -24.51 15.55
N GLY A 235 15.29 -25.80 15.53
CA GLY A 235 14.00 -26.30 16.01
C GLY A 235 13.09 -26.81 14.89
N ASP A 236 12.04 -27.54 15.27
CA ASP A 236 11.07 -28.11 14.33
C ASP A 236 10.27 -26.98 13.65
N PRO A 237 10.20 -26.94 12.30
CA PRO A 237 9.42 -25.96 11.59
C PRO A 237 7.94 -25.87 11.95
N SER A 238 7.37 -26.95 12.49
CA SER A 238 5.98 -27.07 12.91
C SER A 238 5.74 -26.72 14.38
N SER A 239 6.80 -26.37 15.12
CA SER A 239 6.70 -25.99 16.54
C SER A 239 6.79 -24.46 16.74
N ASP A 240 6.17 -23.97 17.82
CA ASP A 240 6.29 -22.57 18.26
C ASP A 240 7.68 -22.26 18.89
N GLU A 241 8.58 -23.25 18.97
CA GLU A 241 9.92 -23.12 19.57
C GLU A 241 11.02 -22.79 18.56
N VAL A 242 10.66 -22.28 17.39
CA VAL A 242 11.64 -21.89 16.37
C VAL A 242 12.55 -20.80 16.94
N ARG A 243 13.85 -21.08 16.95
CA ARG A 243 14.89 -20.14 17.34
C ARG A 243 15.82 -19.86 16.17
N ILE A 244 16.39 -18.68 16.14
CA ILE A 244 17.28 -18.20 15.09
C ILE A 244 18.58 -17.79 15.75
N ARG A 245 19.68 -18.35 15.26
CA ARG A 245 21.03 -18.00 15.68
C ARG A 245 21.72 -17.22 14.56
N TYR A 246 22.28 -16.07 14.91
CA TYR A 246 23.21 -15.31 14.07
C TYR A 246 24.67 -15.56 14.51
N THR A 247 25.55 -15.84 13.55
CA THR A 247 27.00 -15.92 13.74
C THR A 247 27.72 -15.26 12.56
N TRP A 248 28.99 -14.85 12.75
CA TRP A 248 29.84 -14.33 11.68
C TRP A 248 31.27 -14.85 11.77
N PHE A 249 31.96 -14.88 10.63
CA PHE A 249 33.30 -15.42 10.46
C PHE A 249 34.14 -14.53 9.51
N GLU A 250 35.46 -14.49 9.70
CA GLU A 250 36.37 -13.85 8.73
C GLU A 250 36.89 -14.88 7.71
N GLY A 251 36.93 -14.49 6.43
CA GLY A 251 37.53 -15.27 5.35
C GLY A 251 36.66 -16.40 4.79
N ALA A 252 36.97 -16.82 3.56
CA ALA A 252 36.25 -17.86 2.81
C ALA A 252 36.58 -19.30 3.26
N GLY A 253 37.44 -19.48 4.27
CA GLY A 253 37.97 -20.79 4.64
C GLY A 253 38.13 -20.99 6.13
N GLY A 254 37.31 -21.87 6.68
CA GLY A 254 37.67 -22.71 7.83
C GLY A 254 37.23 -22.20 9.21
N ASP A 255 36.66 -23.12 9.97
CA ASP A 255 36.67 -23.10 11.43
C ASP A 255 38.08 -22.75 11.91
N HIS A 256 38.26 -21.56 12.51
CA HIS A 256 39.51 -21.22 13.17
C HIS A 256 39.59 -22.00 14.50
N PRO A 257 40.54 -22.95 14.69
CA PRO A 257 40.54 -23.87 15.84
C PRO A 257 40.81 -23.20 17.19
N GLU A 258 41.18 -21.91 17.19
CA GLU A 258 41.50 -21.13 18.39
C GLU A 258 40.38 -20.18 18.84
N CYS A 259 39.16 -20.32 18.31
CA CYS A 259 38.02 -19.48 18.67
C CYS A 259 36.91 -20.27 19.39
N PRO A 260 36.99 -20.48 20.72
CA PRO A 260 36.03 -21.31 21.46
C PRO A 260 34.74 -20.55 21.86
N GLY A 261 34.43 -19.40 21.24
CA GLY A 261 33.25 -18.62 21.58
C GLY A 261 32.74 -17.73 20.43
N PRO A 262 31.45 -17.37 20.43
CA PRO A 262 30.87 -16.48 19.43
C PRO A 262 31.49 -15.06 19.51
N GLY A 263 32.07 -14.58 18.41
CA GLY A 263 32.60 -13.21 18.29
C GLY A 263 34.11 -13.05 18.50
N CYS A 264 34.96 -13.94 17.98
CA CYS A 264 36.41 -13.73 18.10
C CYS A 264 36.91 -12.60 17.18
N GLY A 265 37.15 -11.44 17.79
CA GLY A 265 38.19 -10.48 17.40
C GLY A 265 37.77 -9.23 16.63
N HIS A 266 36.65 -9.24 15.91
CA HIS A 266 36.40 -8.24 14.87
C HIS A 266 34.96 -7.71 14.85
N GLU A 267 34.79 -6.50 14.35
CA GLU A 267 33.54 -5.72 14.35
C GLU A 267 32.38 -6.57 13.79
N ASP A 268 31.32 -6.74 14.61
CA ASP A 268 30.09 -7.43 14.23
C ASP A 268 29.43 -6.69 13.05
N PRO A 269 29.30 -7.32 11.85
CA PRO A 269 28.73 -6.65 10.68
C PRO A 269 27.33 -6.08 10.90
N LEU A 270 26.54 -6.69 11.79
CA LEU A 270 25.19 -6.24 12.14
C LEU A 270 25.13 -5.50 13.48
N GLY A 271 26.25 -5.36 14.22
CA GLY A 271 26.36 -4.59 15.46
C GLY A 271 25.56 -5.13 16.66
N TYR A 272 24.98 -6.33 16.60
CA TYR A 272 24.16 -6.88 17.68
C TYR A 272 24.96 -7.20 18.95
N HIS A 273 26.26 -7.43 18.85
CA HIS A 273 27.11 -7.63 20.02
C HIS A 273 27.10 -6.42 20.97
N GLU A 274 26.94 -5.19 20.45
CA GLU A 274 26.77 -3.97 21.25
C GLU A 274 25.45 -3.94 22.04
N LEU A 275 24.45 -4.68 21.58
CA LEU A 275 23.15 -4.86 22.25
C LEU A 275 23.18 -5.95 23.32
N GLY A 276 24.32 -6.62 23.51
CA GLY A 276 24.44 -7.73 24.45
C GLY A 276 24.23 -9.11 23.85
N TYR A 277 24.00 -9.23 22.54
CA TYR A 277 23.93 -10.53 21.86
C TYR A 277 25.28 -11.26 21.93
N ARG A 278 25.27 -12.55 22.25
CA ARG A 278 26.46 -13.39 22.41
C ARG A 278 26.33 -14.71 21.63
N GLY A 279 25.62 -14.72 20.50
CA GLY A 279 25.51 -15.92 19.65
C GLY A 279 24.50 -16.96 20.14
N GLU A 280 23.69 -16.65 21.14
CA GLU A 280 22.57 -17.48 21.58
C GLU A 280 21.49 -17.61 20.48
N ALA A 281 20.66 -18.65 20.56
CA ALA A 281 19.55 -18.82 19.65
C ALA A 281 18.30 -18.16 20.23
N LEU A 282 17.80 -17.11 19.57
CA LEU A 282 16.65 -16.31 20.02
C LEU A 282 15.40 -16.64 19.20
N THR A 283 14.24 -16.64 19.83
CA THR A 283 12.95 -16.66 19.15
C THR A 283 12.75 -15.39 18.30
N PRO A 284 11.82 -15.38 17.33
CA PRO A 284 11.48 -14.17 16.61
C PRO A 284 11.11 -13.01 17.55
N GLU A 285 10.29 -13.23 18.57
CA GLU A 285 9.93 -12.15 19.50
C GLU A 285 11.14 -11.61 20.28
N GLU A 286 12.04 -12.49 20.76
CA GLU A 286 13.30 -12.06 21.39
C GLU A 286 14.21 -11.26 20.42
N TRP A 287 14.28 -11.65 19.14
CA TRP A 287 15.00 -10.89 18.11
C TRP A 287 14.41 -9.50 17.91
N LEU A 288 13.09 -9.40 17.86
CA LEU A 288 12.39 -8.13 17.69
C LEU A 288 12.61 -7.22 18.90
N ASP A 289 12.41 -7.75 20.10
CA ASP A 289 12.67 -7.06 21.37
C ASP A 289 14.08 -6.45 21.40
N LEU A 290 15.08 -7.27 21.05
CA LEU A 290 16.48 -6.87 21.04
C LEU A 290 16.78 -5.79 20.01
N THR A 291 16.23 -5.91 18.79
CA THR A 291 16.73 -5.17 17.62
C THR A 291 15.82 -4.08 17.07
N HIS A 292 14.56 -3.93 17.54
CA HIS A 292 13.57 -2.98 16.97
C HIS A 292 14.01 -1.51 16.95
N ARG A 293 15.08 -1.14 17.69
CA ARG A 293 15.68 0.20 17.68
C ARG A 293 17.06 0.27 17.05
N HIS A 294 17.66 -0.88 16.74
CA HIS A 294 19.00 -0.97 16.19
C HIS A 294 19.06 -0.48 14.73
N ARG A 295 20.27 -0.28 14.19
CA ARG A 295 20.48 0.05 12.77
C ARG A 295 19.83 -0.97 11.84
N PHE A 296 19.90 -2.25 12.18
CA PHE A 296 19.30 -3.35 11.40
C PHE A 296 18.21 -4.01 12.24
N PRO A 297 16.96 -3.52 12.21
CA PRO A 297 15.89 -4.13 12.99
C PRO A 297 15.49 -5.47 12.38
N TYR A 298 15.44 -6.52 13.19
CA TYR A 298 14.83 -7.81 12.89
C TYR A 298 15.42 -8.56 11.67
N ALA A 299 16.61 -8.17 11.22
CA ALA A 299 17.19 -8.64 9.97
C ALA A 299 17.38 -10.18 9.88
N PRO A 300 17.87 -10.89 10.92
CA PRO A 300 18.03 -12.35 10.85
C PRO A 300 16.72 -13.06 10.54
N VAL A 301 15.62 -12.58 11.13
CA VAL A 301 14.29 -13.15 10.92
C VAL A 301 13.78 -12.84 9.52
N ARG A 302 13.86 -11.58 9.08
CA ARG A 302 13.39 -11.15 7.75
C ARG A 302 14.09 -11.84 6.60
N ILE A 303 15.41 -12.00 6.69
CA ILE A 303 16.20 -12.66 5.65
C ILE A 303 15.87 -14.15 5.60
N LEU A 304 15.80 -14.84 6.75
CA LEU A 304 15.40 -16.26 6.79
C LEU A 304 13.99 -16.48 6.24
N GLU A 305 13.04 -15.62 6.60
CA GLU A 305 11.66 -15.67 6.11
C GLU A 305 11.56 -15.47 4.60
N LEU A 306 12.34 -14.53 4.04
CA LEU A 306 12.38 -14.30 2.60
C LEU A 306 12.90 -15.55 1.85
N PHE A 307 13.97 -16.19 2.34
CA PHE A 307 14.53 -17.39 1.71
C PHE A 307 13.66 -18.64 1.84
N ARG A 308 12.60 -18.61 2.65
CA ARG A 308 11.58 -19.67 2.68
C ARG A 308 10.56 -19.53 1.56
N ASN A 309 10.48 -18.37 0.91
CA ASN A 309 9.60 -18.20 -0.24
C ASN A 309 10.16 -18.97 -1.45
N PRO A 310 9.37 -19.83 -2.11
CA PRO A 310 9.86 -20.62 -3.25
C PRO A 310 10.21 -19.76 -4.49
N ARG A 311 9.80 -18.49 -4.51
CA ARG A 311 10.07 -17.55 -5.61
C ARG A 311 11.30 -16.67 -5.37
N VAL A 312 11.94 -16.76 -4.21
CA VAL A 312 13.17 -16.01 -3.91
C VAL A 312 14.29 -16.36 -4.90
N GLY A 313 15.13 -15.39 -5.23
CA GLY A 313 16.32 -15.65 -6.05
C GLY A 313 17.36 -16.52 -5.31
N ASP A 314 18.33 -17.03 -6.05
CA ASP A 314 19.47 -17.77 -5.51
C ASP A 314 20.34 -16.88 -4.62
N VAL A 315 20.43 -15.60 -4.98
CA VAL A 315 21.10 -14.55 -4.20
C VAL A 315 20.13 -13.38 -3.97
N VAL A 316 20.10 -12.88 -2.73
CA VAL A 316 19.35 -11.68 -2.32
C VAL A 316 20.34 -10.61 -1.91
N THR A 317 20.24 -9.44 -2.53
CA THR A 317 21.13 -8.30 -2.32
C THR A 317 20.54 -7.29 -1.36
N VAL A 318 21.37 -6.50 -0.70
CA VAL A 318 20.96 -5.40 0.17
C VAL A 318 21.77 -4.16 -0.13
N LEU A 319 21.06 -3.10 -0.49
CA LEU A 319 21.58 -1.74 -0.62
C LEU A 319 20.96 -0.88 0.47
N ASN A 320 21.72 -0.51 1.52
CA ASN A 320 21.23 0.45 2.51
C ASN A 320 21.60 1.90 2.16
N ALA A 321 22.48 2.11 1.18
CA ALA A 321 22.87 3.43 0.70
C ALA A 321 21.82 4.05 -0.25
N GLY A 322 21.99 5.36 -0.48
CA GLY A 322 21.06 6.28 -1.15
C GLY A 322 20.43 5.87 -2.49
N PRO A 323 19.61 6.74 -3.09
CA PRO A 323 18.75 6.43 -4.22
C PRO A 323 19.46 5.74 -5.39
N LYS A 324 18.77 4.79 -6.02
CA LYS A 324 19.22 4.19 -7.29
C LYS A 324 18.82 5.10 -8.43
N ALA A 325 19.71 5.32 -9.39
CA ALA A 325 19.39 6.09 -10.60
C ALA A 325 18.18 5.46 -11.32
N GLY A 326 17.03 6.11 -11.20
CA GLY A 326 15.79 5.68 -11.84
C GLY A 326 14.94 6.87 -12.25
N PRO A 327 13.91 6.69 -13.11
CA PRO A 327 13.14 7.80 -13.67
C PRO A 327 12.50 8.73 -12.64
N TRP A 328 12.26 8.21 -11.42
CA TRP A 328 11.59 8.93 -10.34
C TRP A 328 12.30 8.81 -8.99
N VAL A 329 13.36 8.02 -8.89
CA VAL A 329 14.08 7.71 -7.63
C VAL A 329 15.38 8.52 -7.64
N LEU A 330 15.28 9.80 -7.30
CA LEU A 330 16.39 10.76 -7.43
C LEU A 330 16.98 11.16 -6.08
N GLU A 331 16.15 11.19 -5.03
CA GLU A 331 16.56 11.77 -3.74
C GLU A 331 16.44 10.77 -2.59
N GLY A 332 15.45 9.88 -2.64
CA GLY A 332 15.24 8.85 -1.62
C GLY A 332 15.01 7.45 -2.20
N ASN A 333 15.27 6.40 -1.41
CA ASN A 333 14.88 5.02 -1.67
C ASN A 333 14.43 4.30 -0.40
N HIS A 334 13.99 3.05 -0.52
CA HIS A 334 13.60 2.20 0.60
C HIS A 334 14.00 0.74 0.31
N HIS A 335 15.30 0.54 0.06
CA HIS A 335 15.83 -0.72 -0.48
C HIS A 335 16.54 -1.57 0.55
N GLY A 336 16.91 -1.01 1.70
CA GLY A 336 17.80 -1.62 2.67
C GLY A 336 17.13 -2.39 3.79
N LEU A 337 17.98 -2.93 4.64
CA LEU A 337 17.64 -3.53 5.94
C LEU A 337 17.76 -2.53 7.08
N THR A 338 18.15 -1.28 6.80
CA THR A 338 18.33 -0.29 7.84
C THR A 338 17.01 0.15 8.45
N ARG A 339 17.10 0.66 9.68
CA ARG A 339 15.98 1.22 10.42
C ARG A 339 15.23 2.30 9.65
N SER A 340 15.93 3.13 8.87
CA SER A 340 15.33 4.18 8.06
C SER A 340 14.36 3.63 7.01
N ASP A 341 14.57 2.40 6.54
CA ASP A 341 13.72 1.75 5.53
C ASP A 341 12.70 0.79 6.17
N MET A 342 13.12 0.10 7.23
CA MET A 342 12.36 -1.00 7.82
C MET A 342 11.46 -0.57 8.99
N ALA A 343 11.83 0.47 9.75
CA ALA A 343 11.07 0.86 10.93
C ALA A 343 10.06 1.96 10.62
N VAL A 344 8.79 1.66 10.87
CA VAL A 344 7.65 2.50 10.56
C VAL A 344 6.76 2.74 11.78
N PRO A 345 6.09 3.90 11.85
CA PRO A 345 5.09 4.15 12.88
C PRO A 345 3.82 3.32 12.63
N VAL A 346 3.23 2.81 13.71
CA VAL A 346 1.89 2.22 13.70
C VAL A 346 1.05 2.93 14.75
N LEU A 347 -0.13 3.39 14.36
CA LEU A 347 -1.07 4.16 15.17
C LEU A 347 -2.40 3.41 15.21
N VAL A 348 -2.90 3.14 16.41
CA VAL A 348 -4.12 2.34 16.63
C VAL A 348 -5.08 3.04 17.59
N ARG A 349 -6.36 3.04 17.25
CA ARG A 349 -7.45 3.53 18.12
C ARG A 349 -8.69 2.65 17.96
N GLY A 350 -9.22 2.18 19.07
CA GLY A 350 -10.49 1.47 19.14
C GLY A 350 -10.43 0.32 20.16
N GLU A 351 -11.59 -0.22 20.53
CA GLU A 351 -11.70 -1.31 21.51
C GLU A 351 -11.16 -2.65 20.98
N THR A 352 -11.41 -3.00 19.72
CA THR A 352 -10.90 -4.23 19.10
C THR A 352 -9.37 -4.21 19.01
N LEU A 353 -8.78 -3.01 18.93
CA LEU A 353 -7.34 -2.79 18.86
C LEU A 353 -6.69 -2.60 20.24
N ALA A 354 -7.44 -2.78 21.34
CA ALA A 354 -6.92 -2.64 22.69
C ALA A 354 -5.69 -3.51 23.00
N PRO A 355 -5.57 -4.77 22.51
CA PRO A 355 -4.37 -5.60 22.73
C PRO A 355 -3.08 -5.02 22.14
N LEU A 356 -3.18 -4.13 21.14
CA LEU A 356 -2.04 -3.45 20.53
C LEU A 356 -1.64 -2.18 21.29
N ARG A 357 -2.53 -1.62 22.11
CA ARG A 357 -2.25 -0.39 22.86
C ARG A 357 -1.15 -0.61 23.89
N GLY A 358 -0.19 0.31 23.94
CA GLY A 358 0.97 0.23 24.84
C GLY A 358 2.10 -0.67 24.37
N ARG A 359 1.93 -1.43 23.27
CA ARG A 359 3.06 -2.12 22.62
C ARG A 359 4.06 -1.09 22.11
N THR A 360 5.36 -1.42 22.20
CA THR A 360 6.42 -0.52 21.73
C THR A 360 6.91 -0.86 20.32
N HIS A 361 6.70 -2.11 19.89
CA HIS A 361 7.09 -2.64 18.60
C HIS A 361 6.17 -3.80 18.17
N LEU A 362 6.15 -4.10 16.88
CA LEU A 362 5.58 -5.31 16.27
C LEU A 362 6.13 -5.50 14.85
N PRO A 363 6.12 -6.71 14.28
CA PRO A 363 6.21 -6.92 12.83
C PRO A 363 4.94 -6.40 12.17
N VAL A 364 5.04 -5.49 11.18
CA VAL A 364 3.88 -4.75 10.65
C VAL A 364 2.80 -5.66 10.06
N GLU A 365 3.18 -6.80 9.48
CA GLU A 365 2.27 -7.79 8.93
C GLU A 365 1.36 -8.45 9.98
N GLU A 366 1.74 -8.47 11.26
CA GLU A 366 0.87 -8.95 12.35
C GLU A 366 -0.39 -8.11 12.50
N LEU A 367 -0.41 -6.89 11.96
CA LEU A 367 -1.64 -6.09 11.90
C LEU A 367 -2.77 -6.86 11.23
N GLY A 368 -2.47 -7.71 10.25
CA GLY A 368 -3.47 -8.55 9.56
C GLY A 368 -4.32 -9.39 10.50
N ALA A 369 -3.77 -9.89 11.61
CA ALA A 369 -4.50 -10.67 12.61
C ALA A 369 -5.55 -9.86 13.39
N TYR A 370 -5.42 -8.54 13.41
CA TYR A 370 -6.34 -7.60 14.06
C TYR A 370 -7.30 -6.92 13.07
N LEU A 371 -7.09 -7.16 11.78
CA LEU A 371 -8.03 -6.78 10.74
C LEU A 371 -9.08 -7.89 10.59
N PRO A 372 -10.36 -7.57 10.38
CA PRO A 372 -11.40 -8.58 10.30
C PRO A 372 -11.14 -9.60 9.17
N GLU A 373 -11.31 -10.90 9.46
CA GLU A 373 -11.15 -12.03 8.52
C GLU A 373 -11.97 -11.87 7.21
N ALA A 374 -13.05 -11.09 7.26
CA ALA A 374 -13.86 -10.80 6.11
C ALA A 374 -13.10 -9.81 5.22
N GLY A 375 -12.30 -10.36 4.30
CA GLY A 375 -11.45 -9.63 3.37
C GLY A 375 -12.10 -8.39 2.76
N PHE A 376 -11.24 -7.52 2.24
CA PHE A 376 -11.60 -6.21 1.69
C PHE A 376 -12.62 -6.25 0.52
N ASN A 377 -12.94 -7.45 0.03
CA ASN A 377 -13.90 -7.73 -1.03
C ASN A 377 -15.22 -8.25 -0.42
N GLY A 378 -16.36 -7.72 -0.87
CA GLY A 378 -17.69 -8.12 -0.37
C GLY A 378 -18.21 -7.26 0.78
N GLN A 379 -17.50 -6.18 1.15
CA GLN A 379 -17.93 -5.19 2.15
C GLN A 379 -18.80 -4.08 1.55
N GLU A 380 -19.25 -4.24 0.31
CA GLU A 380 -20.12 -3.28 -0.33
C GLU A 380 -21.56 -3.37 0.19
N PRO A 381 -22.28 -2.24 0.27
CA PRO A 381 -23.67 -2.25 0.69
C PRO A 381 -24.49 -3.07 -0.32
N GLY A 382 -25.59 -3.69 0.13
CA GLY A 382 -26.48 -4.41 -0.78
C GLY A 382 -27.06 -3.52 -1.89
N ARG A 383 -27.12 -2.19 -1.67
CA ARG A 383 -27.63 -1.21 -2.64
C ARG A 383 -26.93 0.14 -2.61
N ASP A 384 -27.10 0.89 -3.70
CA ASP A 384 -26.75 2.31 -3.77
C ASP A 384 -27.89 3.22 -3.26
N ILE A 385 -27.56 4.47 -2.91
CA ILE A 385 -28.54 5.45 -2.39
C ILE A 385 -29.50 5.86 -3.51
N HIS A 386 -30.80 5.79 -3.24
CA HIS A 386 -31.84 6.30 -4.13
C HIS A 386 -31.82 7.83 -4.12
N GLN A 387 -32.12 8.45 -5.26
CA GLN A 387 -32.05 9.90 -5.42
C GLN A 387 -33.30 10.41 -6.13
N GLY A 388 -33.76 11.58 -5.72
CA GLY A 388 -34.80 12.33 -6.40
C GLY A 388 -34.42 13.80 -6.47
N GLY A 389 -34.89 14.50 -7.49
CA GLY A 389 -34.71 15.93 -7.66
C GLY A 389 -35.93 16.56 -8.32
N ALA A 390 -36.27 17.77 -7.92
CA ALA A 390 -37.32 18.57 -8.52
C ALA A 390 -36.81 20.00 -8.72
N TRP A 391 -37.04 20.51 -9.92
CA TRP A 391 -36.75 21.87 -10.35
C TRP A 391 -38.01 22.48 -10.96
N MET A 392 -37.99 23.78 -11.29
CA MET A 392 -39.15 24.48 -11.85
C MET A 392 -39.58 23.96 -13.23
N SER A 393 -38.65 23.38 -13.99
CA SER A 393 -38.85 22.87 -15.34
C SER A 393 -38.91 21.34 -15.40
N SER A 394 -38.41 20.63 -14.38
CA SER A 394 -38.28 19.18 -14.44
C SER A 394 -38.37 18.47 -13.08
N ALA A 395 -38.56 17.15 -13.14
CA ALA A 395 -38.39 16.26 -11.99
C ALA A 395 -37.66 14.98 -12.41
N GLU A 396 -36.73 14.52 -11.58
CA GLU A 396 -35.90 13.32 -11.81
C GLU A 396 -35.99 12.39 -10.60
N VAL A 397 -36.07 11.09 -10.86
CA VAL A 397 -35.91 10.03 -9.85
C VAL A 397 -34.91 8.99 -10.36
N ALA A 398 -34.04 8.52 -9.49
CA ALA A 398 -33.06 7.47 -9.75
C ALA A 398 -33.05 6.47 -8.59
N LEU A 399 -33.51 5.26 -8.86
CA LEU A 399 -33.55 4.15 -7.92
C LEU A 399 -32.33 3.26 -8.14
N SER A 400 -31.70 2.83 -7.07
CA SER A 400 -30.51 1.97 -7.08
C SER A 400 -30.81 0.63 -6.42
N PRO A 401 -31.52 -0.28 -7.10
CA PRO A 401 -31.96 -1.53 -6.48
C PRO A 401 -30.80 -2.44 -6.07
N LEU A 402 -29.66 -2.32 -6.76
CA LEU A 402 -28.42 -3.01 -6.43
C LEU A 402 -27.29 -1.99 -6.32
N TYR A 403 -26.22 -2.41 -5.66
CA TYR A 403 -25.00 -1.63 -5.62
C TYR A 403 -24.44 -1.45 -7.04
N ARG A 404 -24.00 -0.23 -7.36
CA ARG A 404 -23.46 0.20 -8.66
C ARG A 404 -24.45 0.21 -9.82
N THR A 405 -25.74 0.02 -9.56
CA THR A 405 -26.77 0.16 -10.58
C THR A 405 -27.71 1.30 -10.23
N ARG A 406 -28.29 1.91 -11.25
CA ARG A 406 -29.43 2.82 -11.09
C ARG A 406 -30.37 2.70 -12.26
N VAL A 407 -31.65 2.84 -11.98
CA VAL A 407 -32.74 2.97 -12.93
C VAL A 407 -33.36 4.34 -12.69
N GLY A 408 -33.38 5.20 -13.69
CA GLY A 408 -33.84 6.56 -13.55
C GLY A 408 -34.91 6.94 -14.56
N ALA A 409 -35.69 7.94 -14.18
CA ALA A 409 -36.66 8.61 -15.02
C ALA A 409 -36.64 10.11 -14.76
N GLU A 410 -36.77 10.92 -15.81
CA GLU A 410 -36.84 12.38 -15.74
C GLU A 410 -37.99 12.84 -16.64
N VAL A 411 -38.76 13.81 -16.16
CA VAL A 411 -39.80 14.50 -16.91
C VAL A 411 -39.43 15.96 -16.97
N VAL A 412 -39.26 16.48 -18.19
CA VAL A 412 -39.02 17.90 -18.50
C VAL A 412 -40.34 18.50 -19.02
N GLY A 413 -40.61 19.76 -18.68
CA GLY A 413 -41.93 20.38 -18.87
C GLY A 413 -42.97 19.83 -17.87
N ALA A 414 -42.52 19.37 -16.70
CA ALA A 414 -43.42 18.75 -15.71
C ALA A 414 -44.47 19.75 -15.18
N TRP A 415 -44.07 21.01 -15.04
CA TRP A 415 -44.85 22.07 -14.39
C TRP A 415 -45.30 23.18 -15.33
N ASP A 416 -44.59 23.37 -16.45
CA ASP A 416 -44.96 24.34 -17.48
C ASP A 416 -45.91 23.69 -18.51
N ARG A 417 -47.12 24.24 -18.65
CA ARG A 417 -48.11 23.77 -19.63
C ARG A 417 -47.79 24.21 -21.06
N ALA A 418 -46.90 25.19 -21.22
CA ALA A 418 -46.52 25.74 -22.53
C ALA A 418 -45.43 24.91 -23.23
N GLU A 419 -44.63 24.13 -22.49
CA GLU A 419 -43.59 23.29 -23.08
C GLU A 419 -44.07 21.85 -23.35
N PRO A 420 -43.69 21.25 -24.50
CA PRO A 420 -43.99 19.85 -24.76
C PRO A 420 -43.30 18.96 -23.72
N ARG A 421 -44.11 18.11 -23.06
CA ARG A 421 -43.60 17.15 -22.09
C ARG A 421 -42.64 16.18 -22.75
N ARG A 422 -41.44 16.11 -22.18
CA ARG A 422 -40.41 15.16 -22.60
C ARG A 422 -40.08 14.23 -21.45
N GLY A 423 -40.19 12.93 -21.70
CA GLY A 423 -39.84 11.88 -20.75
C GLY A 423 -38.51 11.24 -21.11
N ARG A 424 -37.72 10.94 -20.09
CA ARG A 424 -36.48 10.17 -20.21
C ARG A 424 -36.55 8.99 -19.27
N GLY A 425 -36.10 7.82 -19.72
CA GLY A 425 -35.89 6.64 -18.87
C GLY A 425 -34.55 6.01 -19.19
N TRP A 426 -33.79 5.61 -18.17
CA TRP A 426 -32.45 5.05 -18.35
C TRP A 426 -32.09 4.04 -17.28
N VAL A 427 -31.13 3.20 -17.63
CA VAL A 427 -30.35 2.37 -16.70
C VAL A 427 -28.90 2.84 -16.73
N GLY A 428 -28.21 2.76 -15.60
CA GLY A 428 -26.82 3.18 -15.51
C GLY A 428 -26.00 2.34 -14.53
N TRP A 429 -24.70 2.28 -14.80
CA TRP A 429 -23.71 1.52 -14.06
C TRP A 429 -22.57 2.43 -13.63
N ASP A 430 -22.12 2.25 -12.39
CA ASP A 430 -20.92 2.88 -11.86
C ASP A 430 -19.69 2.14 -12.41
N VAL A 431 -18.97 2.79 -13.32
CA VAL A 431 -17.82 2.22 -14.03
C VAL A 431 -16.50 2.58 -13.38
N ALA A 432 -16.40 3.73 -12.70
CA ALA A 432 -15.27 4.07 -11.83
C ALA A 432 -15.74 4.87 -10.61
N SER A 433 -15.24 4.55 -9.41
CA SER A 433 -15.57 5.29 -8.19
C SER A 433 -14.38 5.38 -7.25
N GLY A 434 -14.16 6.57 -6.69
CA GLY A 434 -13.24 6.86 -5.60
C GLY A 434 -13.97 7.40 -4.37
N TYR A 435 -13.22 8.03 -3.49
CA TYR A 435 -13.77 8.66 -2.29
C TYR A 435 -14.43 10.02 -2.56
N VAL A 436 -13.98 10.74 -3.59
CA VAL A 436 -14.54 12.04 -4.01
C VAL A 436 -15.40 11.92 -5.25
N SER A 437 -14.98 11.10 -6.22
CA SER A 437 -15.59 11.03 -7.54
C SER A 437 -16.32 9.71 -7.81
N ARG A 438 -17.37 9.74 -8.63
CA ARG A 438 -18.02 8.56 -9.22
C ARG A 438 -18.39 8.85 -10.66
N PHE A 439 -18.10 7.90 -11.54
CA PHE A 439 -18.39 7.97 -12.96
C PHE A 439 -19.40 6.89 -13.33
N TRP A 440 -20.53 7.35 -13.88
CA TRP A 440 -21.64 6.52 -14.31
C TRP A 440 -21.76 6.56 -15.82
N ILE A 441 -22.02 5.41 -16.43
CA ILE A 441 -22.40 5.29 -17.84
C ILE A 441 -23.76 4.60 -17.90
N GLY A 442 -24.64 5.07 -18.77
CA GLY A 442 -25.98 4.53 -18.92
C GLY A 442 -26.52 4.64 -20.33
N ALA A 443 -27.60 3.91 -20.55
CA ALA A 443 -28.35 3.90 -21.78
C ALA A 443 -29.86 3.86 -21.49
N GLY A 444 -30.66 4.29 -22.45
CA GLY A 444 -32.10 4.37 -22.26
C GLY A 444 -32.84 4.88 -23.48
N ALA A 445 -33.96 5.55 -23.23
CA ALA A 445 -34.77 6.17 -24.26
C ALA A 445 -35.30 7.53 -23.82
N VAL A 446 -35.47 8.40 -24.81
CA VAL A 446 -36.16 9.67 -24.71
C VAL A 446 -37.47 9.55 -25.47
N ARG A 447 -38.56 10.00 -24.86
CA ARG A 447 -39.88 10.11 -25.50
C ARG A 447 -40.28 11.58 -25.50
N ASP A 448 -40.50 12.11 -26.69
CA ASP A 448 -40.99 13.46 -26.95
C ASP A 448 -42.15 13.40 -27.97
N THR A 449 -42.54 14.55 -28.52
CA THR A 449 -43.60 14.64 -29.53
C THR A 449 -43.26 13.94 -30.84
N ASP A 450 -41.97 13.81 -31.14
CA ASP A 450 -41.48 13.34 -32.43
C ASP A 450 -41.23 11.82 -32.43
N GLY A 451 -41.31 11.19 -31.25
CA GLY A 451 -41.32 9.74 -31.09
C GLY A 451 -40.46 9.28 -29.92
N THR A 452 -39.92 8.07 -30.04
CA THR A 452 -38.98 7.50 -29.06
C THR A 452 -37.61 7.33 -29.72
N ARG A 453 -36.57 7.84 -29.08
CA ARG A 453 -35.19 7.80 -29.58
C ARG A 453 -34.23 7.25 -28.53
N PRO A 454 -33.14 6.58 -28.94
CA PRO A 454 -32.16 6.03 -28.01
C PRO A 454 -31.43 7.14 -27.24
N LEU A 455 -31.08 6.83 -25.99
CA LEU A 455 -30.33 7.68 -25.07
C LEU A 455 -29.02 6.98 -24.68
N VAL A 456 -27.92 7.70 -24.78
CA VAL A 456 -26.66 7.36 -24.12
C VAL A 456 -26.33 8.48 -23.15
N ARG A 457 -25.87 8.15 -21.94
CA ARG A 457 -25.63 9.11 -20.86
C ARG A 457 -24.36 8.77 -20.08
N GLY A 458 -23.58 9.79 -19.75
CA GLY A 458 -22.48 9.74 -18.80
C GLY A 458 -22.67 10.77 -17.70
N ASP A 459 -22.37 10.42 -16.45
CA ASP A 459 -22.37 11.37 -15.33
C ASP A 459 -21.10 11.24 -14.49
N LEU A 460 -20.44 12.36 -14.25
CA LEU A 460 -19.38 12.50 -13.26
C LEU A 460 -19.95 13.20 -12.02
N GLU A 461 -20.04 12.48 -10.92
CA GLU A 461 -20.40 13.03 -9.61
C GLU A 461 -19.12 13.27 -8.80
N MET A 462 -18.98 14.46 -8.22
CA MET A 462 -17.96 14.80 -7.24
C MET A 462 -18.64 15.24 -5.93
N ARG A 463 -18.17 14.74 -4.79
CA ARG A 463 -18.67 15.14 -3.47
C ARG A 463 -17.52 15.38 -2.51
N VAL A 464 -17.63 16.45 -1.74
CA VAL A 464 -16.80 16.74 -0.57
C VAL A 464 -17.75 17.07 0.57
N ARG A 465 -17.89 16.13 1.51
CA ARG A 465 -18.85 16.21 2.61
C ARG A 465 -20.26 16.52 2.08
N ARG A 466 -20.80 17.68 2.47
CA ARG A 466 -22.15 18.14 2.13
C ARG A 466 -22.23 18.80 0.77
N VAL A 467 -21.11 19.20 0.18
CA VAL A 467 -21.10 19.90 -1.12
C VAL A 467 -20.77 18.91 -2.22
N GLY A 468 -21.41 19.04 -3.37
CA GLY A 468 -20.99 18.31 -4.53
C GLY A 468 -21.44 18.93 -5.83
N ALA A 469 -20.97 18.32 -6.91
CA ALA A 469 -21.24 18.68 -8.27
C ALA A 469 -21.52 17.41 -9.07
N ARG A 470 -22.38 17.53 -10.08
CA ARG A 470 -22.62 16.49 -11.08
C ARG A 470 -22.53 17.12 -12.46
N VAL A 471 -21.67 16.55 -13.30
CA VAL A 471 -21.60 16.89 -14.71
C VAL A 471 -22.19 15.73 -15.50
N GLY A 472 -23.31 15.97 -16.18
CA GLY A 472 -23.99 15.02 -17.05
C GLY A 472 -23.76 15.37 -18.51
N VAL A 473 -23.57 14.36 -19.35
CA VAL A 473 -23.55 14.48 -20.81
C VAL A 473 -24.44 13.38 -21.36
N SER A 474 -25.30 13.69 -22.31
CA SER A 474 -26.12 12.70 -22.99
C SER A 474 -26.27 12.99 -24.47
N SER A 475 -26.75 12.00 -25.23
CA SER A 475 -26.97 12.10 -26.68
C SER A 475 -28.14 13.02 -27.07
N ASP A 476 -28.87 13.54 -26.10
CA ASP A 476 -30.17 14.19 -26.31
C ASP A 476 -30.24 15.62 -25.76
N GLU A 477 -29.22 16.06 -25.01
CA GLU A 477 -29.04 17.42 -24.50
C GLU A 477 -27.56 17.82 -24.48
N SER A 478 -27.30 19.12 -24.36
CA SER A 478 -25.97 19.64 -24.05
C SER A 478 -25.55 19.30 -22.62
N THR A 479 -24.29 19.56 -22.27
CA THR A 479 -23.74 19.30 -20.94
C THR A 479 -24.60 19.90 -19.84
N ARG A 480 -24.97 19.07 -18.86
CA ARG A 480 -25.70 19.45 -17.65
C ARG A 480 -24.74 19.57 -16.47
N LEU A 481 -24.85 20.65 -15.71
CA LEU A 481 -24.12 20.85 -14.47
C LEU A 481 -25.11 21.07 -13.32
N ASP A 482 -25.11 20.16 -12.35
CA ASP A 482 -25.86 20.30 -11.11
C ASP A 482 -24.88 20.54 -9.95
N LEU A 483 -24.96 21.68 -9.27
CA LEU A 483 -24.29 21.92 -7.99
C LEU A 483 -25.27 21.64 -6.86
N PHE A 484 -24.84 20.97 -5.80
CA PHE A 484 -25.74 20.68 -4.68
C PHE A 484 -25.05 20.81 -3.33
N VAL A 485 -25.83 21.23 -2.33
CA VAL A 485 -25.43 21.32 -0.92
C VAL A 485 -26.47 20.58 -0.07
N ARG A 486 -26.01 19.62 0.72
CA ARG A 486 -26.83 18.88 1.70
C ARG A 486 -27.21 19.81 2.84
N ALA A 487 -28.49 20.21 2.87
CA ALA A 487 -29.04 21.12 3.85
C ALA A 487 -29.30 20.41 5.19
N ALA A 488 -29.98 19.26 5.16
CA ALA A 488 -30.29 18.48 6.35
C ALA A 488 -30.60 17.03 5.99
N GLY A 489 -30.02 16.06 6.72
CA GLY A 489 -30.28 14.63 6.53
C GLY A 489 -30.15 14.22 5.06
N ASN A 490 -31.29 13.91 4.44
CA ASN A 490 -31.40 13.51 3.05
C ASN A 490 -31.80 14.61 2.06
N LEU A 491 -31.98 15.85 2.50
CA LEU A 491 -32.38 16.98 1.68
C LEU A 491 -31.15 17.73 1.13
N ASP A 492 -31.09 17.87 -0.18
CA ASP A 492 -30.10 18.65 -0.92
C ASP A 492 -30.78 19.88 -1.56
N VAL A 493 -30.16 21.05 -1.46
CA VAL A 493 -30.49 22.23 -2.29
C VAL A 493 -29.62 22.18 -3.54
N GLN A 494 -30.22 22.37 -4.71
CA GLN A 494 -29.55 22.17 -5.99
C GLN A 494 -29.62 23.41 -6.86
N LEU A 495 -28.57 23.67 -7.62
CA LEU A 495 -28.49 24.69 -8.66
C LEU A 495 -28.10 24.02 -9.97
N ARG A 496 -29.02 24.01 -10.93
CA ARG A 496 -28.84 23.42 -12.25
C ARG A 496 -28.47 24.50 -13.26
N ASN A 497 -27.38 24.26 -14.00
CA ASN A 497 -26.82 25.11 -15.05
C ASN A 497 -26.70 26.59 -14.66
N PHE A 498 -26.52 26.88 -13.35
CA PHE A 498 -26.53 28.24 -12.77
C PHE A 498 -27.81 29.06 -12.99
N GLY A 499 -28.87 28.47 -13.56
CA GLY A 499 -30.11 29.18 -13.90
C GLY A 499 -31.33 28.73 -13.11
N GLU A 500 -31.28 27.54 -12.50
CA GLU A 500 -32.47 26.94 -11.91
C GLU A 500 -32.19 26.34 -10.53
N VAL A 501 -32.95 26.80 -9.53
CA VAL A 501 -32.87 26.27 -8.17
C VAL A 501 -33.87 25.12 -8.03
N GLY A 502 -33.41 24.04 -7.40
CA GLY A 502 -34.21 22.85 -7.13
C GLY A 502 -33.95 22.28 -5.74
N VAL A 503 -34.74 21.26 -5.41
CA VAL A 503 -34.60 20.45 -4.19
C VAL A 503 -34.37 19.01 -4.58
N GLY A 504 -33.58 18.28 -3.81
CA GLY A 504 -33.43 16.84 -4.00
C GLY A 504 -33.39 16.06 -2.70
N PHE A 505 -33.64 14.77 -2.85
CA PHE A 505 -33.84 13.82 -1.77
C PHE A 505 -32.98 12.59 -1.97
N ARG A 506 -32.60 11.95 -0.86
CA ARG A 506 -31.74 10.76 -0.81
C ARG A 506 -32.31 9.72 0.14
N TYR A 507 -32.37 8.45 -0.22
CA TYR A 507 -32.92 7.43 0.70
C TYR A 507 -32.40 6.02 0.43
#